data_AF-A0A6A0RF62-F1
#
_entry.id   AF-A0A6A0RF62-F1
#
_cell.length_a   1.000
_cell.length_b   1.000
_cell.length_c   1.000
_cell.angle_alpha   90.00
_cell.angle_beta   90.00
_cell.angle_gamma   90.00
#
_symmetry.space_group_name_H-M   'P 1'
#
loop_
_entity.id
_entity.type
_entity.pdbx_description
1 polymer ?
#
loop_
_entity_poly.entity_id
_entity_poly.type
_entity_poly.pdbx_seq_one_letter_code
_entity_poly.pdbx_strand_id
1 'polypeptide(L)'
;MKIKIITALFILLNMNFLYGASYQEHAFMIENAEQLTSQIEIKDSIILLNGEKWEIDKNMLDYIRKMEENIIDFKGTNSEEFNSLAKSIDKNTKNLVSNCSMTGQAHDELHKWLIPFLKITKEFKEAKSIDKQKQHLQEIQTAFLEFNTYFK
;
A
#
# COMPACT_ATOMS: atom_id res chain seq x y z
N MET A 1 -6.78 55.17 -36.05
CA MET A 1 -7.58 56.03 -35.18
C MET A 1 -7.12 55.80 -33.74
N LYS A 2 -6.51 56.81 -33.10
CA LYS A 2 -6.03 56.74 -31.70
C LYS A 2 -7.17 57.14 -30.78
N ILE A 3 -7.47 56.36 -29.73
CA ILE A 3 -8.14 56.89 -28.54
C ILE A 3 -7.41 56.34 -27.32
N LYS A 4 -6.79 57.27 -26.57
CA LYS A 4 -6.25 57.07 -25.22
C LYS A 4 -7.38 57.38 -24.22
N ILE A 5 -7.56 56.56 -23.20
CA ILE A 5 -8.29 56.89 -21.96
C ILE A 5 -7.44 56.31 -20.83
N ILE A 6 -6.55 57.10 -20.23
CA ILE A 6 -6.77 57.93 -19.02
C ILE A 6 -6.92 57.06 -17.76
N THR A 7 -5.77 57.00 -17.07
CA THR A 7 -5.52 56.88 -15.63
C THR A 7 -6.63 57.35 -14.68
N ALA A 8 -7.00 56.47 -13.75
CA ALA A 8 -7.27 56.70 -12.31
C ALA A 8 -7.61 55.30 -11.73
N LEU A 9 -7.00 54.78 -10.67
CA LEU A 9 -7.04 55.30 -9.31
C LEU A 9 -5.77 54.90 -8.56
N PHE A 10 -5.17 55.90 -7.92
CA PHE A 10 -4.43 55.78 -6.68
C PHE A 10 -5.17 54.90 -5.65
N ILE A 11 -4.46 54.09 -4.88
CA ILE A 11 -4.31 54.29 -3.43
C ILE A 11 -3.19 53.37 -2.92
N LEU A 12 -2.21 54.06 -2.33
CA LEU A 12 -1.13 53.67 -1.45
C LEU A 12 -1.34 52.35 -0.70
N LEU A 13 -0.32 51.50 -0.67
CA LEU A 13 0.38 51.17 0.57
C LEU A 13 1.73 50.50 0.25
N ASN A 14 2.80 51.29 0.33
CA ASN A 14 4.12 50.73 0.64
C ASN A 14 4.14 50.50 2.15
N MET A 15 4.32 49.26 2.59
CA MET A 15 5.08 48.86 3.78
C MET A 15 4.98 47.35 3.89
N ASN A 16 6.00 46.64 3.39
CA ASN A 16 6.52 45.37 3.94
C ASN A 16 7.69 44.92 3.04
N PHE A 17 8.70 45.77 2.96
CA PHE A 17 10.07 45.28 2.83
C PHE A 17 10.41 44.66 4.19
N LEU A 18 11.09 43.52 4.22
CA LEU A 18 11.53 42.74 5.40
C LEU A 18 10.70 41.51 5.82
N TYR A 19 10.11 40.74 4.90
CA TYR A 19 9.79 39.32 5.18
C TYR A 19 9.95 38.41 3.95
N GLY A 20 10.79 38.79 2.97
CA GLY A 20 10.87 38.09 1.68
C GLY A 20 11.84 36.91 1.59
N ALA A 21 12.73 36.69 2.58
CA ALA A 21 13.81 35.71 2.43
C ALA A 21 13.57 34.36 3.15
N SER A 22 12.69 34.29 4.16
CA SER A 22 12.49 33.05 4.94
C SER A 22 11.37 32.14 4.42
N TYR A 23 10.50 32.64 3.53
CA TYR A 23 9.39 31.85 2.98
C TYR A 23 9.78 31.07 1.71
N GLN A 24 10.80 31.51 0.99
CA GLN A 24 11.22 30.87 -0.27
C GLN A 24 11.97 29.55 -0.02
N GLU A 25 12.81 29.46 1.02
CA GLU A 25 13.53 28.22 1.36
C GLU A 25 12.60 27.13 1.89
N HIS A 26 11.59 27.49 2.70
CA HIS A 26 10.62 26.51 3.19
C HIS A 26 9.69 25.98 2.10
N ALA A 27 9.24 26.83 1.17
CA ALA A 27 8.40 26.39 0.06
C ALA A 27 9.14 25.43 -0.89
N PHE A 28 10.44 25.67 -1.13
CA PHE A 28 11.29 24.80 -1.95
C PHE A 28 11.53 23.42 -1.32
N MET A 29 11.58 23.33 0.01
CA MET A 29 11.72 22.04 0.71
C MET A 29 10.44 21.21 0.69
N ILE A 30 9.25 21.86 0.71
CA ILE A 30 7.95 21.17 0.69
C ILE A 30 7.65 20.59 -0.70
N GLU A 31 7.92 21.33 -1.77
CA GLU A 31 7.69 20.89 -3.16
C GLU A 31 8.57 19.67 -3.53
N ASN A 32 9.82 19.64 -3.04
CA ASN A 32 10.71 18.49 -3.24
C ASN A 32 10.38 17.30 -2.31
N ALA A 33 9.80 17.54 -1.13
CA ALA A 33 9.39 16.48 -0.22
C ALA A 33 8.19 15.68 -0.75
N GLU A 34 7.21 16.35 -1.39
CA GLU A 34 6.10 15.68 -2.08
C GLU A 34 6.56 14.86 -3.30
N GLN A 35 7.61 15.33 -3.99
CA GLN A 35 8.18 14.57 -5.11
C GLN A 35 8.97 13.35 -4.61
N LEU A 36 9.61 13.43 -3.44
CA LEU A 36 10.34 12.33 -2.80
C LEU A 36 9.42 11.23 -2.25
N THR A 37 8.27 11.58 -1.67
CA THR A 37 7.27 10.60 -1.20
C THR A 37 6.63 9.78 -2.33
N SER A 38 6.64 10.29 -3.57
CA SER A 38 6.12 9.54 -4.73
C SER A 38 7.00 8.36 -5.20
N GLN A 39 8.24 8.26 -4.71
CA GLN A 39 9.19 7.20 -5.11
C GLN A 39 9.74 6.38 -3.93
N ILE A 40 9.35 6.68 -2.69
CA ILE A 40 9.70 5.86 -1.53
C ILE A 40 8.45 5.04 -1.18
N GLU A 41 8.45 3.75 -1.54
CA GLU A 41 7.53 2.77 -1.00
C GLU A 41 7.89 2.57 0.48
N ILE A 42 7.48 3.49 1.37
CA ILE A 42 7.61 3.30 2.81
C ILE A 42 6.69 2.12 3.14
N LYS A 43 7.27 0.94 3.34
CA LYS A 43 6.55 -0.19 3.93
C LYS A 43 6.23 0.21 5.36
N ASP A 44 5.05 0.78 5.57
CA ASP A 44 4.55 1.05 6.91
C ASP A 44 4.52 -0.26 7.68
N SER A 45 5.31 -0.32 8.75
CA SER A 45 5.39 -1.50 9.61
C SER A 45 4.11 -1.61 10.44
N ILE A 46 3.69 -2.84 10.68
CA ILE A 46 2.51 -3.15 11.50
C ILE A 46 2.86 -2.89 12.96
N ILE A 47 2.01 -2.15 13.67
CA ILE A 47 2.22 -1.85 15.09
C ILE A 47 1.23 -2.63 15.95
N LEU A 48 1.67 -3.13 17.10
CA LEU A 48 0.80 -3.79 18.08
C LEU A 48 0.35 -2.79 19.15
N LEU A 49 -0.94 -2.78 19.48
CA LEU A 49 -1.43 -2.02 20.62
C LEU A 49 -1.22 -2.86 21.89
N ASN A 50 -0.43 -2.36 22.84
CA ASN A 50 -0.07 -3.07 24.08
C ASN A 50 0.54 -4.47 23.87
N GLY A 51 1.14 -4.72 22.71
CA GLY A 51 1.68 -6.04 22.35
C GLY A 51 0.62 -7.08 21.97
N GLU A 52 -0.66 -6.69 21.86
CA GLU A 52 -1.74 -7.59 21.47
C GLU A 52 -1.89 -7.67 19.95
N LYS A 53 -2.12 -8.89 19.44
CA LYS A 53 -2.43 -9.13 18.02
C LYS A 53 -3.80 -8.56 17.66
N TRP A 54 -3.90 -8.07 16.43
CA TRP A 54 -5.14 -7.55 15.86
C TRP A 54 -6.14 -8.66 15.58
N GLU A 55 -7.38 -8.46 16.01
CA GLU A 55 -8.50 -9.36 15.73
C GLU A 55 -9.03 -9.14 14.33
N ILE A 56 -9.13 -10.23 13.58
CA ILE A 56 -9.75 -10.24 12.26
C ILE A 56 -11.17 -10.82 12.35
N ASP A 57 -12.12 -10.24 11.61
CA ASP A 57 -13.47 -10.82 11.50
C ASP A 57 -13.37 -12.29 11.06
N LYS A 58 -14.17 -13.16 11.68
CA LYS A 58 -14.09 -14.60 11.44
C LYS A 58 -14.25 -14.97 9.97
N ASN A 59 -15.19 -14.33 9.25
CA ASN A 59 -15.43 -14.65 7.84
C ASN A 59 -14.24 -14.23 6.96
N MET A 60 -13.58 -13.13 7.32
CA MET A 60 -12.36 -12.68 6.66
C MET A 60 -11.19 -13.62 6.97
N LEU A 61 -11.05 -14.04 8.22
CA LEU A 61 -10.02 -14.97 8.66
C LEU A 61 -10.13 -16.31 7.92
N ASP A 62 -11.33 -16.81 7.66
CA ASP A 62 -11.55 -18.05 6.90
C ASP A 62 -10.94 -17.97 5.48
N TYR A 63 -11.04 -16.83 4.79
CA TYR A 63 -10.39 -16.65 3.48
C TYR A 63 -8.86 -16.66 3.59
N ILE A 64 -8.32 -16.04 4.64
CA ILE A 64 -6.88 -15.96 4.89
C ILE A 64 -6.32 -17.36 5.20
N ARG A 65 -6.96 -18.10 6.11
CA ARG A 65 -6.55 -19.46 6.48
C ARG A 65 -6.65 -20.42 5.31
N LYS A 66 -7.71 -20.31 4.50
CA LYS A 66 -7.81 -21.10 3.27
C LYS A 66 -6.67 -20.83 2.29
N MET A 67 -6.21 -19.58 2.15
CA MET A 67 -5.03 -19.29 1.33
C MET A 67 -3.78 -19.92 1.92
N GLU A 68 -3.56 -19.73 3.22
CA GLU A 68 -2.41 -20.26 3.94
C GLU A 68 -2.31 -21.79 3.84
N GLU A 69 -3.40 -22.50 4.07
CA GLU A 69 -3.49 -23.96 3.93
C GLU A 69 -3.10 -24.40 2.52
N ASN A 70 -3.67 -23.78 1.48
CA ASN A 70 -3.32 -24.10 0.10
C ASN A 70 -1.83 -23.86 -0.21
N ILE A 71 -1.20 -22.86 0.42
CA ILE A 71 0.22 -22.55 0.25
C ILE A 71 1.11 -23.57 0.97
N ILE A 72 0.73 -24.00 2.18
CA ILE A 72 1.46 -25.00 2.96
C ILE A 72 1.39 -26.38 2.29
N ASP A 73 0.22 -26.74 1.80
CA ASP A 73 -0.05 -28.03 1.17
C ASP A 73 0.48 -28.12 -0.25
N PHE A 74 0.83 -26.99 -0.87
CA PHE A 74 1.34 -26.97 -2.23
C PHE A 74 2.65 -27.77 -2.36
N LYS A 75 2.63 -28.76 -3.26
CA LYS A 75 3.80 -29.57 -3.67
C LYS A 75 4.05 -29.53 -5.18
N GLY A 76 3.42 -28.59 -5.88
CA GLY A 76 3.52 -28.47 -7.32
C GLY A 76 4.97 -28.20 -7.77
N THR A 77 5.31 -28.73 -8.93
CA THR A 77 6.66 -28.68 -9.50
C THR A 77 6.70 -28.04 -10.89
N ASN A 78 5.54 -27.90 -11.54
CA ASN A 78 5.42 -27.33 -12.87
C ASN A 78 4.58 -26.03 -12.89
N SER A 79 4.70 -25.29 -13.99
CA SER A 79 4.10 -23.96 -14.12
C SER A 79 2.56 -23.97 -14.07
N GLU A 80 1.91 -25.04 -14.55
CA GLU A 80 0.44 -25.15 -14.52
C GLU A 80 -0.11 -25.28 -13.09
N GLU A 81 0.59 -26.05 -12.24
CA GLU A 81 0.25 -26.17 -10.82
C GLU A 81 0.45 -24.84 -10.09
N PHE A 82 1.57 -24.14 -10.33
CA PHE A 82 1.80 -22.80 -9.78
C PHE A 82 0.72 -21.81 -10.24
N ASN A 83 0.34 -21.83 -11.52
CA ASN A 83 -0.73 -20.98 -12.05
C ASN A 83 -2.09 -21.30 -11.41
N SER A 84 -2.34 -22.56 -11.07
CA SER A 84 -3.55 -22.98 -10.37
C SER A 84 -3.57 -22.47 -8.93
N LEU A 85 -2.44 -22.56 -8.22
CA LEU A 85 -2.29 -21.94 -6.89
C LEU A 85 -2.48 -20.43 -6.96
N ALA A 86 -1.85 -19.74 -7.92
CA ALA A 86 -1.97 -18.30 -8.09
C ALA A 86 -3.43 -17.85 -8.32
N LYS A 87 -4.19 -18.59 -9.13
CA LYS A 87 -5.63 -18.36 -9.33
C LYS A 87 -6.44 -18.57 -8.05
N SER A 88 -6.11 -19.59 -7.26
CA SER A 88 -6.75 -19.84 -5.97
C SER A 88 -6.52 -18.69 -4.99
N ILE A 89 -5.27 -18.21 -4.89
CA ILE A 89 -4.91 -17.06 -4.05
C ILE A 89 -5.65 -15.81 -4.53
N ASP A 90 -5.56 -15.45 -5.82
CA ASP A 90 -6.27 -14.28 -6.40
C ASP A 90 -7.77 -14.30 -6.11
N LYS A 91 -8.42 -15.47 -6.23
CA LYS A 91 -9.84 -15.63 -5.92
C LYS A 91 -10.14 -15.37 -4.43
N ASN A 92 -9.36 -15.95 -3.52
CA ASN A 92 -9.59 -15.78 -2.09
C ASN A 92 -9.24 -14.35 -1.63
N THR A 93 -8.20 -13.72 -2.19
CA THR A 93 -7.89 -12.32 -1.89
C THR A 93 -9.00 -11.38 -2.36
N LYS A 94 -9.60 -11.61 -3.53
CA LYS A 94 -10.77 -10.84 -3.99
C LYS A 94 -11.96 -10.99 -3.05
N ASN A 95 -12.22 -12.21 -2.56
CA ASN A 95 -13.27 -12.46 -1.58
C ASN A 95 -12.98 -11.76 -0.25
N LEU A 96 -11.73 -11.82 0.24
CA LEU A 96 -11.30 -11.13 1.45
C LEU A 96 -11.57 -9.62 1.36
N VAL A 97 -11.11 -8.97 0.28
CA VAL A 97 -11.30 -7.54 0.05
C VAL A 97 -12.79 -7.18 -0.06
N SER A 98 -13.57 -8.00 -0.77
CA SER A 98 -14.98 -7.73 -1.03
C SER A 98 -15.88 -7.94 0.19
N ASN A 99 -15.42 -8.72 1.18
CA ASN A 99 -16.13 -8.99 2.43
C ASN A 99 -15.51 -8.25 3.62
N CYS A 100 -14.69 -7.22 3.38
CA CYS A 100 -14.11 -6.45 4.47
C CYS A 100 -15.20 -5.67 5.22
N SER A 101 -15.51 -6.12 6.44
CA SER A 101 -16.47 -5.48 7.35
C SER A 101 -15.79 -4.70 8.49
N MET A 102 -14.48 -4.87 8.64
CA MET A 102 -13.69 -4.25 9.72
C MET A 102 -13.53 -2.75 9.51
N THR A 103 -13.44 -2.00 10.61
CA THR A 103 -13.13 -0.57 10.64
C THR A 103 -12.18 -0.26 11.80
N GLY A 104 -11.60 0.95 11.81
CA GLY A 104 -10.68 1.39 12.86
C GLY A 104 -9.27 0.81 12.72
N GLN A 105 -8.48 0.88 13.79
CA GLN A 105 -7.04 0.62 13.71
C GLN A 105 -6.70 -0.79 13.20
N ALA A 106 -7.45 -1.83 13.59
CA ALA A 106 -7.22 -3.19 13.09
C ALA A 106 -7.36 -3.29 11.55
N HIS A 107 -8.27 -2.51 10.97
CA HIS A 107 -8.44 -2.42 9.52
C HIS A 107 -7.23 -1.74 8.87
N ASP A 108 -6.79 -0.61 9.42
CA ASP A 108 -5.63 0.14 8.90
C ASP A 108 -4.34 -0.70 8.97
N GLU A 109 -4.15 -1.44 10.06
CA GLU A 109 -3.01 -2.34 10.23
C GLU A 109 -3.08 -3.56 9.29
N LEU A 110 -4.28 -4.12 9.06
CA LEU A 110 -4.47 -5.16 8.05
C LEU A 110 -4.13 -4.65 6.64
N HIS A 111 -4.44 -3.40 6.31
CA HIS A 111 -4.10 -2.80 5.02
C HIS A 111 -2.59 -2.74 4.75
N LYS A 112 -1.78 -2.48 5.80
CA LYS A 112 -0.31 -2.50 5.69
C LYS A 112 0.24 -3.87 5.30
N TRP A 113 -0.43 -4.95 5.71
CA TRP A 113 -0.11 -6.30 5.27
C TRP A 113 -0.68 -6.61 3.88
N LEU A 114 -1.93 -6.22 3.63
CA LEU A 114 -2.69 -6.63 2.45
C LEU A 114 -2.18 -6.00 1.16
N ILE A 115 -1.73 -4.73 1.19
CA ILE A 115 -1.20 -4.03 0.00
C ILE A 115 0.04 -4.73 -0.57
N PRO A 116 1.13 -4.97 0.20
CA PRO A 116 2.29 -5.69 -0.32
C PRO A 116 1.94 -7.14 -0.70
N PHE A 117 1.03 -7.79 0.03
CA PHE A 117 0.54 -9.12 -0.34
C PHE A 117 -0.15 -9.14 -1.72
N LEU A 118 -1.00 -8.15 -2.01
CA LEU A 118 -1.65 -7.99 -3.32
C LEU A 118 -0.63 -7.80 -4.45
N LYS A 119 0.45 -7.04 -4.20
CA LYS A 119 1.54 -6.84 -5.17
C LYS A 119 2.25 -8.17 -5.46
N ILE A 120 2.71 -8.87 -4.42
CA ILE A 120 3.44 -10.14 -4.57
C ILE A 120 2.56 -11.20 -5.25
N THR A 121 1.28 -11.30 -4.88
CA THR A 121 0.36 -12.29 -5.48
C THR A 121 0.04 -11.98 -6.94
N LYS A 122 0.00 -10.71 -7.33
CA LYS A 122 -0.08 -10.30 -8.75
C LYS A 122 1.18 -10.72 -9.51
N GLU A 123 2.37 -10.42 -8.98
CA GLU A 123 3.64 -10.80 -9.59
C GLU A 123 3.79 -12.33 -9.71
N PHE A 124 3.37 -13.08 -8.68
CA PHE A 124 3.31 -14.54 -8.71
C PHE A 124 2.45 -15.08 -9.86
N LYS A 125 1.29 -14.47 -10.10
CA LYS A 125 0.36 -14.84 -11.18
C LYS A 125 0.91 -14.49 -12.56
N GLU A 126 1.71 -13.43 -12.68
CA GLU A 126 2.27 -12.93 -13.94
C GLU A 126 3.64 -13.57 -14.26
N ALA A 127 4.24 -14.28 -13.31
CA ALA A 127 5.56 -14.90 -13.45
C ALA A 127 5.60 -15.93 -14.59
N LYS A 128 6.59 -15.79 -15.48
CA LYS A 128 6.76 -16.61 -16.69
C LYS A 128 7.75 -17.76 -16.55
N SER A 129 8.44 -17.86 -15.41
CA SER A 129 9.40 -18.94 -15.13
C SER A 129 9.11 -19.58 -13.78
N ILE A 130 9.40 -20.88 -13.69
CA ILE A 130 9.25 -21.64 -12.45
C ILE A 130 10.11 -21.05 -11.33
N ASP A 131 11.31 -20.57 -11.63
CA ASP A 131 12.19 -19.96 -10.62
C ASP A 131 11.57 -18.68 -10.03
N LYS A 132 10.93 -17.85 -10.86
CA LYS A 132 10.19 -16.67 -10.38
C LYS A 132 8.94 -17.07 -9.61
N GLN A 133 8.21 -18.08 -10.05
CA GLN A 133 7.05 -18.62 -9.31
C GLN A 133 7.47 -19.14 -7.93
N LYS A 134 8.59 -19.85 -7.82
CA LYS A 134 9.16 -20.30 -6.54
C LYS A 134 9.58 -19.13 -5.65
N GLN A 135 10.26 -18.13 -6.22
CA GLN A 135 10.67 -16.93 -5.48
C GLN A 135 9.45 -16.23 -4.87
N HIS A 136 8.42 -15.94 -5.67
CA HIS A 136 7.21 -15.29 -5.16
C HIS A 136 6.42 -16.16 -4.19
N LEU A 137 6.44 -17.49 -4.36
CA LEU A 137 5.84 -18.39 -3.37
C LEU A 137 6.54 -18.27 -2.00
N GLN A 138 7.86 -18.13 -1.97
CA GLN A 138 8.61 -17.90 -0.72
C GLN A 138 8.28 -16.53 -0.09
N GLU A 139 8.13 -15.48 -0.91
CA GLU A 139 7.72 -14.16 -0.46
C GLU A 139 6.30 -14.20 0.13
N ILE A 140 5.38 -14.93 -0.51
CA ILE A 140 4.01 -15.17 -0.01
C ILE A 140 4.05 -15.93 1.33
N GLN A 141 4.85 -16.99 1.45
CA GLN A 141 5.03 -17.71 2.71
C GLN A 141 5.55 -16.79 3.83
N THR A 142 6.49 -15.91 3.50
CA THR A 142 7.03 -14.91 4.44
C THR A 142 5.94 -13.92 4.87
N ALA A 143 5.09 -13.48 3.95
CA ALA A 143 3.95 -12.63 4.29
C ALA A 143 2.98 -13.31 5.26
N PHE A 144 2.76 -14.63 5.16
CA PHE A 144 1.94 -15.36 6.13
C PHE A 144 2.61 -15.50 7.51
N LEU A 145 3.94 -15.60 7.58
CA LEU A 145 4.66 -15.51 8.86
C LEU A 145 4.48 -14.14 9.52
N GLU A 146 4.55 -13.06 8.73
CA GLU A 146 4.25 -11.70 9.20
C GLU A 146 2.79 -11.61 9.69
N PHE A 147 1.83 -12.10 8.89
CA PHE A 147 0.43 -12.13 9.28
C PHE A 147 0.22 -12.83 10.64
N ASN A 148 0.78 -14.02 10.79
CA ASN A 148 0.65 -14.81 12.03
C ASN A 148 1.36 -14.19 13.24
N THR A 149 2.31 -13.28 13.00
CA THR A 149 2.95 -12.53 14.08
C THR A 149 2.02 -11.44 14.62
N TYR A 150 1.30 -10.75 13.75
CA TYR A 150 0.55 -9.54 14.11
C TYR A 150 -0.97 -9.70 14.23
N PHE A 151 -1.56 -10.75 13.65
CA PHE A 151 -3.00 -10.96 13.62
C PHE A 151 -3.41 -12.28 14.26
N LYS A 152 -4.64 -12.32 14.78
CA LYS A 152 -5.28 -13.52 15.32
C LYS A 152 -6.69 -13.70 14.76
#